data_AF-A0A9D6JJB6-F1
#
_entry.id   AF-A0A9D6JJB6-F1
#
_cell.length_a   1.000
_cell.length_b   1.000
_cell.length_c   1.000
_cell.angle_alpha   90.00
_cell.angle_beta   90.00
_cell.angle_gamma   90.00
#
_symmetry.space_group_name_H-M   'P 1'
#
loop_
_entity.id
_entity.type
_entity.pdbx_description
1 polymer ?
#
loop_
_entity_poly.entity_id
_entity_poly.type
_entity_poly.pdbx_seq_one_letter_code
_entity_poly.pdbx_strand_id
1 'polypeptide(L)'
;MKLAITYAILALIATAANIAAQDIVIRGYTGSFAVLISVVIGTGVGLVVKYVLDKRYIFQFRARNVAHDSHIFLLYSLMGLATTVIFWGFEFGFDHVFESKEMRYLGGIIGLAIGYLAKYHLDKRFVFRTDSL
;
A
#
# COMPACT_ATOMS: atom_id res chain seq x y z
N MET A 1 12.30 -16.67 4.27
CA MET A 1 10.90 -17.18 4.17
C MET A 1 9.96 -16.56 5.19
N LYS A 2 10.31 -16.48 6.50
CA LYS A 2 9.44 -15.89 7.54
C LYS A 2 8.92 -14.49 7.19
N LEU A 3 9.79 -13.59 6.71
CA LEU A 3 9.42 -12.21 6.38
C LEU A 3 8.35 -12.12 5.28
N ALA A 4 8.52 -12.85 4.18
CA ALA A 4 7.58 -12.81 3.05
C ALA A 4 6.19 -13.34 3.43
N ILE A 5 6.14 -14.42 4.22
CA ILE A 5 4.88 -14.98 4.73
C ILE A 5 4.20 -13.99 5.67
N THR A 6 4.94 -13.37 6.59
CA THR A 6 4.40 -12.32 7.45
C THR A 6 3.88 -11.16 6.61
N TYR A 7 4.65 -10.67 5.63
CA TYR A 7 4.21 -9.61 4.71
C TYR A 7 2.89 -9.95 4.02
N ALA A 8 2.77 -11.17 3.50
CA ALA A 8 1.56 -11.64 2.82
C ALA A 8 0.36 -11.67 3.77
N ILE A 9 0.51 -12.21 4.98
CA ILE A 9 -0.56 -12.25 5.99
C ILE A 9 -1.01 -10.83 6.36
N LEU A 10 -0.07 -9.92 6.64
CA LEU A 10 -0.41 -8.54 6.99
C LEU A 10 -1.09 -7.80 5.83
N ALA A 11 -0.67 -8.07 4.59
CA ALA A 11 -1.31 -7.53 3.39
C ALA A 11 -2.75 -8.07 3.23
N LEU A 12 -2.99 -9.36 3.49
CA LEU A 12 -4.33 -9.95 3.48
C LEU A 12 -5.24 -9.32 4.53
N ILE A 13 -4.73 -9.09 5.76
CA ILE A 13 -5.50 -8.41 6.81
C ILE A 13 -5.87 -6.99 6.39
N ALA A 14 -4.92 -6.22 5.86
CA ALA A 14 -5.18 -4.86 5.38
C ALA A 14 -6.18 -4.86 4.20
N THR A 15 -6.10 -5.86 3.32
CA THR A 15 -7.04 -6.03 2.19
C THR A 15 -8.44 -6.35 2.69
N ALA A 16 -8.58 -7.24 3.67
CA ALA A 16 -9.86 -7.56 4.28
C ALA A 16 -10.46 -6.34 4.98
N ALA A 17 -9.66 -5.56 5.71
CA ALA A 17 -10.10 -4.33 6.35
C ALA A 17 -10.55 -3.27 5.33
N ASN A 18 -9.82 -3.14 4.21
CA ASN A 18 -10.20 -2.27 3.10
C ASN A 18 -11.57 -2.68 2.55
N ILE A 19 -11.76 -3.94 2.15
CA ILE A 19 -13.01 -4.44 1.56
C ILE A 19 -14.18 -4.31 2.54
N ALA A 20 -13.97 -4.64 3.82
CA ALA A 20 -15.01 -4.50 4.85
C ALA A 20 -15.46 -3.03 4.99
N ALA A 21 -14.51 -2.09 4.97
CA ALA A 21 -14.84 -0.67 4.99
C ALA A 21 -15.60 -0.23 3.73
N GLN A 22 -15.22 -0.72 2.55
CA GLN A 22 -15.99 -0.46 1.33
C GLN A 22 -17.43 -0.98 1.43
N ASP A 23 -17.61 -2.22 1.89
CA ASP A 23 -18.92 -2.86 2.04
C ASP A 23 -19.82 -2.10 3.04
N ILE A 24 -19.27 -1.66 4.17
CA ILE A 24 -20.00 -0.83 5.15
C ILE A 24 -20.49 0.47 4.51
N VAL A 25 -19.63 1.15 3.74
CA VAL A 25 -20.02 2.40 3.06
C VAL A 25 -21.12 2.16 2.03
N ILE A 26 -21.00 1.10 1.22
CA ILE A 26 -22.02 0.76 0.20
C ILE A 26 -23.37 0.44 0.83
N ARG A 27 -23.39 -0.21 2.00
CA ARG A 27 -24.64 -0.49 2.75
C ARG A 27 -25.24 0.76 3.39
N GLY A 28 -24.41 1.71 3.81
CA GLY A 28 -24.82 2.92 4.51
C GLY A 28 -25.15 4.12 3.60
N TYR A 29 -24.68 4.11 2.35
CA TYR A 29 -24.84 5.23 1.43
C TYR A 29 -25.08 4.75 -0.01
N THR A 30 -26.24 5.14 -0.57
CA THR A 30 -26.73 4.72 -1.91
C THR A 30 -26.75 5.87 -2.92
N GLY A 31 -26.06 6.97 -2.65
CA GLY A 31 -26.00 8.12 -3.58
C GLY A 31 -25.10 7.88 -4.79
N SER A 32 -25.11 8.82 -5.74
CA SER A 32 -24.35 8.71 -7.00
C SER A 32 -22.84 8.53 -6.83
N PHE A 33 -22.29 8.92 -5.68
CA PHE A 33 -20.87 8.77 -5.37
C PHE A 33 -20.55 7.55 -4.51
N ALA A 34 -21.48 6.62 -4.31
CA ALA A 34 -21.32 5.53 -3.33
C ALA A 34 -20.06 4.69 -3.54
N VAL A 35 -19.80 4.31 -4.80
CA VAL A 35 -18.59 3.54 -5.16
C VAL A 35 -17.31 4.36 -4.97
N LEU A 36 -17.32 5.65 -5.34
CA LEU A 36 -16.14 6.49 -5.18
C LEU A 36 -15.79 6.68 -3.70
N ILE A 37 -16.80 7.00 -2.88
CA ILE A 37 -16.62 7.20 -1.44
C ILE A 37 -16.17 5.89 -0.79
N SER A 38 -16.77 4.75 -1.17
CA SER A 38 -16.38 3.45 -0.60
C SER A 38 -14.92 3.15 -0.89
N VAL A 39 -14.45 3.34 -2.12
CA VAL A 39 -13.05 3.12 -2.51
C VAL A 39 -12.10 4.05 -1.74
N VAL A 40 -12.43 5.34 -1.59
CA VAL A 40 -11.61 6.29 -0.82
C VAL A 40 -11.50 5.85 0.64
N ILE A 41 -12.62 5.53 1.27
CA ILE A 41 -12.67 5.10 2.68
C ILE A 41 -11.95 3.76 2.86
N GLY A 42 -12.22 2.78 2.00
CA GLY A 42 -11.55 1.48 2.01
C GLY A 42 -10.05 1.61 1.88
N THR A 43 -9.58 2.46 0.94
CA THR A 43 -8.15 2.74 0.75
C THR A 43 -7.52 3.36 1.98
N GLY A 44 -8.17 4.37 2.58
CA GLY A 44 -7.71 4.99 3.82
C GLY A 44 -7.59 3.99 4.97
N VAL A 45 -8.64 3.20 5.21
CA VAL A 45 -8.66 2.17 6.26
C VAL A 45 -7.58 1.12 6.03
N GLY A 46 -7.49 0.58 4.81
CA GLY A 46 -6.48 -0.40 4.44
C GLY A 46 -5.05 0.12 4.65
N LEU A 47 -4.80 1.38 4.26
CA LEU A 47 -3.49 2.02 4.43
C LEU A 47 -3.12 2.20 5.90
N VAL A 48 -4.04 2.68 6.74
CA VAL A 48 -3.82 2.84 8.19
C VAL A 48 -3.56 1.49 8.85
N VAL A 49 -4.37 0.47 8.54
CA VAL A 49 -4.18 -0.89 9.07
C VAL A 49 -2.82 -1.44 8.65
N LYS A 50 -2.48 -1.33 7.36
CA LYS A 50 -1.18 -1.81 6.85
C LYS A 50 -0.02 -1.10 7.53
N TYR A 51 -0.09 0.22 7.69
CA TYR A 51 0.93 1.01 8.38
C TYR A 51 1.17 0.52 9.82
N VAL A 52 0.09 0.36 10.60
CA VAL A 52 0.18 -0.09 12.00
C VAL A 52 0.80 -1.49 12.08
N LEU A 53 0.38 -2.39 11.20
CA LEU A 53 0.87 -3.76 11.16
C LEU A 53 2.35 -3.82 10.75
N ASP A 54 2.75 -3.10 9.70
CA ASP A 54 4.14 -3.09 9.24
C ASP A 54 5.06 -2.46 10.26
N LYS A 55 4.66 -1.32 10.82
CA LYS A 55 5.40 -0.64 11.88
C LYS A 55 5.68 -1.59 13.04
N ARG A 56 4.68 -2.36 13.47
CA ARG A 56 4.79 -3.25 14.64
C ARG A 56 5.51 -4.57 14.36
N TYR A 57 5.15 -5.25 13.27
CA TYR A 57 5.52 -6.65 13.05
C TYR A 57 6.65 -6.85 12.04
N ILE A 58 6.84 -5.89 11.12
CA ILE A 58 7.90 -5.96 10.11
C ILE A 58 9.12 -5.17 10.56
N PHE A 59 8.91 -3.89 10.86
CA PHE A 59 9.99 -2.94 11.14
C PHE A 59 10.26 -2.76 12.63
N GLN A 60 9.34 -3.25 13.49
CA GLN A 60 9.44 -3.16 14.95
C GLN A 60 9.78 -1.73 15.44
N PHE A 61 9.23 -0.73 14.74
CA PHE A 61 9.54 0.67 14.95
C PHE A 61 8.64 1.30 16.01
N ARG A 62 9.24 2.08 16.91
CA ARG A 62 8.53 2.78 17.99
C ARG A 62 8.62 4.28 17.78
N ALA A 63 7.48 4.90 17.49
CA ALA A 63 7.40 6.35 17.40
C ALA A 63 7.57 7.01 18.78
N ARG A 64 8.25 8.16 18.83
CA ARG A 64 8.47 8.92 20.07
C ARG A 64 7.21 9.57 20.63
N ASN A 65 6.34 10.06 19.75
CA ASN A 65 5.08 10.72 20.08
C ASN A 65 4.14 10.71 18.85
N VAL A 66 2.92 11.22 19.02
CA VAL A 66 1.89 11.26 17.97
C VAL A 66 2.33 12.09 16.76
N ALA A 67 2.99 13.23 16.98
CA ALA A 67 3.45 14.09 15.89
C ALA A 67 4.49 13.37 15.02
N HIS A 68 5.44 12.67 15.65
CA HIS A 68 6.42 11.85 14.96
C HIS A 68 5.76 10.69 14.22
N ASP A 69 4.81 9.98 14.84
CA ASP A 69 4.08 8.87 14.20
C ASP A 69 3.29 9.35 12.97
N SER A 70 2.70 10.53 13.03
CA SER A 70 1.99 11.15 11.90
C SER A 70 2.92 11.49 10.74
N HIS A 71 4.12 12.01 11.04
CA HIS A 71 5.14 12.28 10.02
C HIS A 71 5.64 10.97 9.38
N ILE A 72 5.87 9.92 10.16
CA ILE A 72 6.26 8.61 9.63
C ILE A 72 5.14 8.00 8.78
N PHE A 73 3.87 8.15 9.18
CA PHE A 73 2.73 7.72 8.38
C PHE A 73 2.64 8.46 7.03
N LEU A 74 2.90 9.77 7.01
CA LEU A 74 2.97 10.56 5.77
C LEU A 74 4.04 10.01 4.83
N LEU A 75 5.26 9.78 5.33
CA LEU A 75 6.34 9.20 4.54
C LEU A 75 5.99 7.79 4.04
N TYR A 76 5.41 6.95 4.90
CA TYR A 76 4.95 5.61 4.54
C TYR A 76 3.96 5.64 3.37
N SER A 77 3.02 6.57 3.42
CA SER A 77 2.00 6.80 2.40
C SER A 77 2.62 7.29 1.10
N LEU A 78 3.57 8.23 1.18
CA LEU A 78 4.32 8.74 0.03
C LEU A 78 5.12 7.63 -0.66
N MET A 79 5.78 6.75 0.10
CA MET A 79 6.48 5.60 -0.47
C MET A 79 5.50 4.65 -1.17
N GLY A 80 4.28 4.49 -0.63
CA GLY A 80 3.20 3.75 -1.27
C GLY A 80 2.86 4.32 -2.64
N LEU A 81 2.55 5.61 -2.71
CA LEU A 81 2.24 6.31 -3.96
C LEU A 81 3.38 6.20 -4.98
N ALA A 82 4.63 6.40 -4.54
CA ALA A 82 5.80 6.27 -5.42
C ALA A 82 5.89 4.86 -6.04
N THR A 83 5.65 3.81 -5.25
CA THR A 83 5.65 2.43 -5.78
C THR A 83 4.44 2.11 -6.65
N THR A 84 3.29 2.74 -6.41
CA THR A 84 2.13 2.65 -7.31
C THR A 84 2.44 3.27 -8.67
N VAL A 85 3.18 4.38 -8.71
CA VAL A 85 3.64 4.98 -9.97
C VAL A 85 4.60 4.06 -10.71
N ILE A 86 5.46 3.30 -10.02
CA ILE A 86 6.30 2.28 -10.66
C ILE A 86 5.42 1.21 -11.31
N PHE A 87 4.44 0.66 -10.59
CA PHE A 87 3.48 -0.30 -11.14
C PHE A 87 2.74 0.28 -12.37
N TRP A 88 2.13 1.45 -12.18
CA TRP A 88 1.78 2.49 -13.17
C TRP A 88 2.57 2.42 -14.48
N GLY A 89 3.82 2.83 -14.39
CA GLY A 89 4.70 3.03 -15.53
C GLY A 89 5.00 1.74 -16.29
N PHE A 90 5.12 0.60 -15.60
CA PHE A 90 5.31 -0.68 -16.27
C PHE A 90 4.03 -1.19 -16.93
N GLU A 91 2.88 -1.13 -16.25
CA GLU A 91 1.60 -1.59 -16.82
C GLU A 91 1.22 -0.78 -18.05
N PHE A 92 1.13 0.54 -17.93
CA PHE A 92 0.75 1.41 -19.05
C PHE A 92 1.87 1.59 -20.08
N GLY A 93 3.14 1.51 -19.67
CA GLY A 93 4.26 1.52 -20.61
C GLY A 93 4.25 0.30 -21.53
N PHE A 94 3.96 -0.89 -20.99
CA PHE A 94 3.82 -2.10 -21.81
C PHE A 94 2.57 -2.05 -22.68
N ASP A 95 1.44 -1.58 -22.13
CA ASP A 95 0.21 -1.37 -22.92
C ASP A 95 0.47 -0.47 -24.12
N HIS A 96 1.21 0.63 -23.92
CA HIS A 96 1.51 1.59 -24.97
C HIS A 96 2.52 1.07 -26.02
N VAL A 97 3.54 0.30 -25.60
CA VAL A 97 4.58 -0.20 -26.53
C VAL A 97 4.12 -1.41 -27.33
N PHE A 98 3.31 -2.28 -26.72
CA PHE A 98 2.94 -3.57 -27.33
C PHE A 98 1.47 -3.66 -27.76
N GLU A 99 0.63 -2.69 -27.37
CA GLU A 99 -0.78 -2.56 -27.75
C GLU A 99 -1.60 -3.85 -27.54
N SER A 100 -1.24 -4.65 -26.52
CA SER A 100 -1.91 -5.92 -26.22
C SER A 100 -2.16 -6.08 -24.72
N LYS A 101 -3.30 -6.69 -24.42
CA LYS A 101 -3.79 -6.92 -23.05
C LYS A 101 -2.84 -7.82 -22.27
N GLU A 102 -2.29 -8.83 -22.92
CA GLU A 102 -1.34 -9.79 -22.34
C GLU A 102 -0.06 -9.06 -21.89
N MET A 103 0.48 -8.18 -22.75
CA MET A 103 1.68 -7.43 -22.44
C MET A 103 1.43 -6.36 -21.38
N ARG A 104 0.27 -5.69 -21.38
CA ARG A 104 -0.13 -4.81 -20.27
C ARG A 104 -0.07 -5.54 -18.93
N TYR A 105 -0.69 -6.73 -18.84
CA TYR A 105 -0.68 -7.50 -17.59
C TYR A 105 0.70 -8.03 -17.23
N LEU A 106 1.52 -8.42 -18.21
CA LEU A 106 2.91 -8.79 -17.96
C LEU A 106 3.71 -7.60 -17.38
N GLY A 107 3.55 -6.41 -17.97
CA GLY A 107 4.11 -5.17 -17.44
C GLY A 107 3.63 -4.91 -16.02
N GLY A 108 2.33 -5.07 -15.77
CA GLY A 108 1.76 -4.95 -14.43
C GLY A 108 2.37 -5.91 -13.40
N ILE A 109 2.55 -7.18 -13.74
CA ILE A 109 3.20 -8.17 -12.87
C ILE A 109 4.65 -7.78 -12.54
N ILE A 110 5.41 -7.36 -13.56
CA ILE A 110 6.80 -6.89 -13.39
C ILE A 110 6.83 -5.63 -12.50
N GLY A 111 5.97 -4.67 -12.80
CA GLY A 111 5.82 -3.43 -12.05
C GLY A 111 5.46 -3.66 -10.59
N LEU A 112 4.54 -4.59 -10.30
CA LEU A 112 4.20 -4.99 -8.93
C LEU A 112 5.39 -5.65 -8.24
N ALA A 113 6.10 -6.57 -8.90
CA ALA A 113 7.26 -7.25 -8.31
C ALA A 113 8.36 -6.24 -7.92
N ILE A 114 8.69 -5.32 -8.83
CA ILE A 114 9.64 -4.24 -8.57
C ILE A 114 9.10 -3.31 -7.48
N GLY A 115 7.82 -2.95 -7.55
CA GLY A 115 7.15 -2.08 -6.58
C GLY A 115 7.23 -2.63 -5.16
N TYR A 116 6.98 -3.93 -4.95
CA TYR A 116 7.11 -4.57 -3.63
C TYR A 116 8.54 -4.56 -3.11
N LEU A 117 9.52 -4.88 -3.97
CA LEU A 117 10.93 -4.86 -3.60
C LEU A 117 11.38 -3.42 -3.25
N ALA A 118 11.02 -2.45 -4.08
CA ALA A 118 11.29 -1.04 -3.85
C ALA A 118 10.62 -0.57 -2.55
N LYS A 119 9.36 -0.91 -2.32
CA LYS A 119 8.59 -0.51 -1.13
C LYS A 119 9.29 -0.93 0.15
N TYR A 120 9.73 -2.20 0.23
CA TYR A 120 10.44 -2.70 1.40
C TYR A 120 11.71 -1.87 1.70
N HIS A 121 12.53 -1.62 0.67
CA HIS A 121 13.78 -0.88 0.84
C HIS A 121 13.55 0.60 1.13
N LEU A 122 12.56 1.21 0.49
CA LEU A 122 12.15 2.60 0.71
C LEU A 122 11.64 2.79 2.15
N ASP A 123 10.77 1.91 2.62
CA ASP A 123 10.24 1.98 3.99
C ASP A 123 11.35 1.79 5.02
N LYS A 124 12.21 0.78 4.82
CA LYS A 124 13.36 0.55 5.70
C LYS A 124 14.29 1.76 5.75
N ARG A 125 14.53 2.40 4.60
CA ARG A 125 15.54 3.46 4.46
C ARG A 125 15.00 4.84 4.80
N PHE A 126 13.74 5.15 4.55
CA PHE A 126 13.20 6.52 4.68
C PHE A 126 12.13 6.66 5.75
N VAL A 127 11.40 5.59 6.06
CA VAL A 127 10.23 5.64 6.94
C VAL A 127 10.59 5.14 8.33
N PHE A 128 11.09 3.92 8.44
CA PHE A 128 11.40 3.27 9.70
C PHE A 128 12.92 3.24 9.96
N ARG A 129 13.55 4.42 9.86
CA ARG A 129 14.97 4.57 10.20
C ARG A 129 15.15 4.31 11.69
N THR A 130 16.05 3.41 12.05
CA THR A 130 16.51 3.33 13.44
C THR A 130 17.27 4.61 13.73
N ASP A 131 16.71 5.49 14.56
CA ASP A 131 17.50 6.58 15.14
C ASP A 131 18.63 5.91 15.93
N SER A 132 19.87 6.21 15.58
CA SER A 132 21.02 5.88 16.43
C SER A 132 20.76 6.52 17.78
N LEU A 133 20.60 5.68 18.80
CA LEU A 133 20.44 6.03 20.21
C LEU A 133 21.38 7.16 20.64
#